data_AF-A0A060VQL3-F1
#
_entry.id   AF-A0A060VQL3-F1
#
_cell.length_a   1.000
_cell.length_b   1.000
_cell.length_c   1.000
_cell.angle_alpha   90.00
_cell.angle_beta   90.00
_cell.angle_gamma   90.00
#
_symmetry.space_group_name_H-M   'P 1'
#
loop_
_entity.id
_entity.type
_entity.pdbx_description
1 polymer ?
#
loop_
_entity_poly.entity_id
_entity_poly.type
_entity_poly.pdbx_seq_one_letter_code
_entity_poly.pdbx_strand_id
1 'polypeptide(L)'
;MEKFGINIYQFPDCDFDEDEEFKQQEQLLKDSIPFAVIGSNIQVESKGRKFRGRLYPWGVVEVEDPAHSDFLLLRNMLVKTHMQDLKDVTRETHYENYRAQCIQNMTRMVVQERKRSLRDKIQSESSADFPMTPLPLAPVDRETERLIWEKDEELRRMQEVLERIHEQMQQGQKPDY
;
A
#
# COMPACT_ATOMS: atom_id res chain seq x y z
N MET A 1 9.63 16.03 6.07
CA MET A 1 9.17 14.71 5.58
C MET A 1 7.75 14.82 5.02
N GLU A 2 6.79 15.27 5.81
CA GLU A 2 5.36 15.35 5.43
C GLU A 2 5.08 16.22 4.20
N LYS A 3 5.76 17.37 4.07
CA LYS A 3 5.63 18.28 2.92
C LYS A 3 5.89 17.59 1.57
N PHE A 4 6.66 16.51 1.55
CA PHE A 4 7.06 15.79 0.34
C PHE A 4 6.39 14.42 0.21
N GLY A 5 5.45 14.06 1.10
CA GLY A 5 4.81 12.74 1.09
C GLY A 5 5.77 11.59 1.34
N ILE A 6 6.88 11.84 2.06
CA ILE A 6 7.86 10.80 2.40
C ILE A 6 7.38 10.08 3.65
N ASN A 7 6.98 8.82 3.48
CA ASN A 7 6.61 7.93 4.58
C ASN A 7 7.86 7.25 5.12
N ILE A 8 8.18 7.55 6.37
CA ILE A 8 9.20 6.85 7.14
C ILE A 8 8.55 5.84 8.07
N TYR A 9 9.35 4.89 8.57
CA TYR A 9 8.91 3.99 9.63
C TYR A 9 8.38 4.79 10.82
N GLN A 10 7.18 4.45 11.27
CA GLN A 10 6.53 5.02 12.44
C GLN A 10 6.58 3.97 13.54
N PHE A 11 7.00 4.39 14.73
CA PHE A 11 6.98 3.53 15.89
C PHE A 11 5.52 3.19 16.27
N PRO A 12 5.26 1.96 16.73
CA PRO A 12 3.97 1.60 17.31
C PRO A 12 3.57 2.57 18.44
N ASP A 13 2.27 2.64 18.73
CA ASP A 13 1.80 3.35 19.91
C ASP A 13 2.02 2.48 21.15
N CYS A 14 2.60 3.05 22.22
CA CYS A 14 2.68 2.40 23.52
C CYS A 14 1.30 2.04 24.06
N ASP A 15 1.16 0.84 24.60
CA ASP A 15 -0.07 0.40 25.25
C ASP A 15 -0.29 1.15 26.58
N PHE A 16 -1.57 1.35 26.94
CA PHE A 16 -1.93 2.15 28.13
C PHE A 16 -1.48 1.49 29.44
N ASP A 17 -1.35 0.17 29.48
CA ASP A 17 -0.93 -0.62 30.64
C ASP A 17 0.59 -0.70 30.84
N GLU A 18 1.39 -0.17 29.90
CA GLU A 18 2.85 -0.13 30.08
C GLU A 18 3.31 0.92 31.09
N ASP A 19 4.43 0.61 31.74
CA ASP A 19 5.04 1.43 32.78
C ASP A 19 5.50 2.81 32.24
N GLU A 20 5.47 3.84 33.10
CA GLU A 20 5.87 5.21 32.74
C GLU A 20 7.32 5.30 32.22
N GLU A 21 8.23 4.47 32.75
CA GLU A 21 9.62 4.43 32.31
C GLU A 21 9.74 3.98 30.85
N PHE A 22 8.96 2.97 30.45
CA PHE A 22 8.96 2.49 29.08
C PHE A 22 8.39 3.53 28.12
N LYS A 23 7.27 4.17 28.49
CA LYS A 23 6.67 5.27 27.72
C LYS A 23 7.63 6.43 27.52
N GLN A 24 8.39 6.81 28.54
CA GLN A 24 9.42 7.86 28.43
C GLN A 24 10.55 7.44 27.48
N GLN A 25 11.00 6.18 27.56
CA GLN A 25 12.04 5.67 26.67
C GLN A 25 11.58 5.64 25.20
N GLU A 26 10.34 5.24 24.95
CA GLU A 26 9.76 5.24 23.62
C GLU A 26 9.59 6.66 23.07
N GLN A 27 9.10 7.59 23.89
CA GLN A 27 8.97 8.99 23.50
C GLN A 27 10.33 9.58 23.13
N LEU A 28 11.37 9.33 23.94
CA LEU A 28 12.73 9.78 23.64
C LEU A 28 13.23 9.19 22.32
N LEU A 29 12.89 7.93 22.02
CA LEU A 29 13.24 7.30 20.76
C LEU A 29 12.52 7.93 19.56
N LYS A 30 11.23 8.23 19.70
CA LYS A 30 10.41 8.94 18.69
C LYS A 30 10.98 10.33 18.40
N ASP A 31 11.33 11.08 19.45
CA ASP A 31 11.88 12.43 19.36
C ASP A 31 13.31 12.46 18.78
N SER A 32 14.03 11.33 18.84
CA SER A 32 15.38 11.19 18.30
C SER A 32 15.42 10.93 16.78
N ILE A 33 14.27 10.88 16.10
CA ILE A 33 14.24 10.79 14.63
C ILE A 33 14.38 12.21 14.02
N PRO A 34 15.36 12.45 13.13
CA PRO A 34 16.32 11.49 12.57
C PRO A 34 17.58 11.29 13.45
N PHE A 35 18.01 10.03 13.62
CA PHE A 35 19.18 9.69 14.44
C PHE A 35 20.49 10.30 13.92
N ALA A 36 21.22 11.01 14.79
CA ALA A 36 22.54 11.55 14.51
C ALA A 36 23.64 10.53 14.87
N VAL A 37 23.97 9.66 13.91
CA VAL A 37 24.88 8.53 14.14
C VAL A 37 26.31 8.76 13.67
N ILE A 38 27.26 8.28 14.48
CA ILE A 38 28.70 8.25 14.17
C ILE A 38 29.12 6.79 14.08
N GLY A 39 29.69 6.37 12.95
CA GLY A 39 30.23 5.03 12.76
C GLY A 39 31.75 4.97 12.91
N SER A 40 32.27 3.90 13.50
CA SER A 40 33.71 3.59 13.47
C SER A 40 33.97 2.08 13.56
N ASN A 41 34.93 1.60 12.77
CA ASN A 41 35.47 0.24 12.86
C ASN A 41 36.77 0.17 13.69
N ILE A 42 37.28 1.33 14.13
CA ILE A 42 38.55 1.44 14.86
C ILE A 42 38.24 1.38 16.36
N GLN A 43 38.99 0.53 17.08
CA GLN A 43 39.01 0.56 18.54
C GLN A 43 40.11 1.50 19.02
N VAL A 44 39.73 2.39 19.93
CA VAL A 44 40.62 3.35 20.60
C VAL A 44 40.67 2.98 22.07
N GLU A 45 41.84 3.12 22.69
CA GLU A 45 42.02 2.93 24.12
C GLU A 45 42.21 4.30 24.78
N SER A 46 41.35 4.66 25.73
CA SER A 46 41.50 5.86 26.56
C SER A 46 41.08 5.56 27.99
N LYS A 47 41.79 6.13 28.96
CA LYS A 47 41.51 5.96 30.40
C LYS A 47 41.38 4.48 30.84
N GLY A 48 42.12 3.57 30.19
CA GLY A 48 42.10 2.13 30.49
C GLY A 48 40.89 1.36 29.94
N ARG A 49 39.99 2.00 29.18
CA ARG A 49 38.87 1.34 28.49
C ARG A 49 39.12 1.35 26.99
N LYS A 50 38.89 0.20 26.35
CA LYS A 50 38.82 0.09 24.88
C LYS A 50 37.39 0.31 24.44
N PHE A 51 37.19 1.24 23.52
CA PHE A 51 35.88 1.55 22.93
C PHE A 51 36.00 1.81 21.44
N ARG A 52 34.88 1.77 20.73
CA ARG A 52 34.84 2.14 19.30
C ARG A 52 34.74 3.64 19.17
N GLY A 53 35.64 4.25 18.41
CA GLY A 53 35.73 5.70 18.35
C GLY A 53 36.47 6.22 17.13
N ARG A 54 36.41 7.53 16.93
CA ARG A 54 37.17 8.25 15.90
C ARG A 54 38.16 9.20 16.60
N LEU A 55 39.42 9.09 16.22
CA LEU A 55 40.48 9.96 16.73
C LEU A 55 40.69 11.12 15.75
N TYR A 56 40.69 12.33 16.28
CA TYR A 56 41.03 13.56 15.60
C TYR A 56 42.17 14.28 16.34
N PRO A 57 42.92 15.17 15.68
CA PRO A 57 43.94 15.97 16.36
C PRO A 57 43.40 16.81 17.52
N TRP A 58 42.12 17.18 17.50
CA TRP A 58 41.44 17.98 18.52
C TRP A 58 40.65 17.16 19.55
N GLY A 59 40.61 15.82 19.44
CA GLY A 59 39.89 15.00 20.41
C GLY A 59 39.50 13.62 19.90
N VAL A 60 38.87 12.85 20.78
CA VAL A 60 38.34 11.51 20.48
C VAL A 60 36.83 11.56 20.61
N VAL A 61 36.14 11.01 19.62
CA VAL A 61 34.69 10.83 19.66
C VAL A 61 34.40 9.35 19.91
N GLU A 62 33.70 9.06 21.00
CA GLU A 62 33.24 7.71 21.32
C GLU A 62 31.90 7.44 20.62
N VAL A 63 31.83 6.34 19.87
CA VAL A 63 30.63 5.98 19.09
C VAL A 63 29.48 5.53 20.00
N GLU A 64 29.79 4.85 21.09
CA GLU A 64 28.79 4.30 22.00
C GLU A 64 28.41 5.27 23.14
N ASP A 65 28.90 6.50 23.11
CA ASP A 65 28.57 7.52 24.10
C ASP A 65 27.32 8.31 23.65
N PRO A 66 26.19 8.28 24.41
CA PRO A 66 24.99 9.04 24.10
C PRO A 66 25.22 10.55 23.96
N ALA A 67 26.25 11.09 24.62
CA ALA A 67 26.59 12.52 24.50
C ALA A 67 27.19 12.88 23.13
N HIS A 68 27.75 11.89 22.41
CA HIS A 68 28.39 12.09 21.12
C HIS A 68 27.55 11.61 19.95
N SER A 69 26.69 10.59 20.15
CA SER A 69 25.94 9.98 19.06
C SER A 69 24.72 9.17 19.51
N ASP A 70 23.68 9.18 18.67
CA ASP A 70 22.48 8.36 18.84
C ASP A 70 22.68 6.89 18.39
N PHE A 71 23.93 6.44 18.23
CA PHE A 71 24.24 5.09 17.77
C PHE A 71 23.61 4.01 18.66
N LEU A 72 23.59 4.22 19.99
CA LEU A 72 22.96 3.28 20.91
C LEU A 72 21.44 3.20 20.72
N LEU A 73 20.79 4.34 20.47
CA LEU A 73 19.35 4.41 20.20
C LEU A 73 19.01 3.67 18.91
N LEU A 74 19.73 3.97 17.83
CA LEU A 74 19.56 3.29 16.53
C LEU A 74 19.79 1.78 16.66
N ARG A 75 20.88 1.36 17.31
CA ARG A 75 21.20 -0.06 17.49
C ARG A 75 20.10 -0.77 18.27
N ASN A 76 19.72 -0.23 19.43
CA ASN A 76 18.72 -0.86 20.29
C ASN A 76 17.36 -0.96 19.56
N MET A 77 16.97 0.09 18.82
CA MET A 77 15.78 0.06 17.99
C MET A 77 15.82 -1.08 16.96
N LEU A 78 16.88 -1.13 16.14
CA LEU A 78 16.97 -2.09 15.04
C LEU A 78 17.09 -3.54 15.51
N VAL A 79 17.85 -3.81 16.58
CA VAL A 79 18.22 -5.19 16.93
C VAL A 79 17.64 -5.71 18.24
N LYS A 80 17.09 -4.86 19.11
CA LYS A 80 16.58 -5.30 20.41
C LYS A 80 15.08 -5.14 20.54
N THR A 81 14.54 -3.96 20.21
CA THR A 81 13.15 -3.62 20.53
C THR A 81 12.21 -3.75 19.34
N HIS A 82 12.56 -3.23 18.16
CA HIS A 82 11.61 -3.07 17.04
C HIS A 82 11.88 -3.99 15.85
N MET A 83 12.78 -4.97 15.98
CA MET A 83 13.12 -5.87 14.87
C MET A 83 11.91 -6.66 14.35
N GLN A 84 11.05 -7.11 15.25
CA GLN A 84 9.89 -7.92 14.88
C GLN A 84 8.84 -7.06 14.16
N ASP A 85 8.53 -5.88 14.70
CA ASP A 85 7.63 -4.94 14.06
C ASP A 85 8.11 -4.51 12.67
N LEU A 86 9.41 -4.22 12.50
CA LEU A 86 10.00 -3.94 11.18
C LEU A 86 9.76 -5.06 10.17
N LYS A 87 9.83 -6.33 10.61
CA LYS A 87 9.52 -7.48 9.75
C LYS A 87 8.04 -7.55 9.42
N ASP A 88 7.18 -7.28 10.40
CA ASP A 88 5.72 -7.35 10.23
C ASP A 88 5.23 -6.25 9.29
N VAL A 89 5.67 -5.00 9.46
CA VAL A 89 5.40 -3.90 8.51
C VAL A 89 5.89 -4.26 7.10
N THR A 90 7.08 -4.85 6.98
CA THR A 90 7.62 -5.28 5.68
C THR A 90 6.74 -6.34 5.03
N ARG A 91 6.25 -7.30 5.81
CA ARG A 91 5.39 -8.37 5.31
C ARG A 91 3.99 -7.87 4.97
N GLU A 92 3.34 -7.21 5.89
CA GLU A 92 1.91 -6.87 5.83
C GLU A 92 1.64 -5.66 4.96
N THR A 93 2.59 -4.73 4.87
CA THR A 93 2.44 -3.54 4.04
C THR A 93 3.24 -3.66 2.75
N HIS A 94 4.58 -3.71 2.84
CA HIS A 94 5.41 -3.58 1.64
C HIS A 94 5.28 -4.78 0.70
N TYR A 95 5.34 -5.99 1.25
CA TYR A 95 5.23 -7.21 0.46
C TYR A 95 3.80 -7.44 -0.05
N GLU A 96 2.77 -7.26 0.76
CA GLU A 96 1.39 -7.41 0.27
C GLU A 96 1.01 -6.36 -0.77
N ASN A 97 1.49 -5.11 -0.66
CA ASN A 97 1.31 -4.10 -1.71
C ASN A 97 1.93 -4.54 -3.03
N TYR A 98 3.17 -5.05 -2.98
CA TYR A 98 3.82 -5.62 -4.16
C TYR A 98 3.05 -6.82 -4.72
N ARG A 99 2.63 -7.74 -3.85
CA ARG A 99 1.88 -8.95 -4.22
C ARG A 99 0.55 -8.58 -4.90
N ALA A 100 -0.19 -7.63 -4.36
CA ALA A 100 -1.43 -7.13 -4.95
C ALA A 100 -1.19 -6.55 -6.35
N GLN A 101 -0.15 -5.74 -6.54
CA GLN A 101 0.22 -5.18 -7.85
C GLN A 101 0.58 -6.28 -8.86
N CYS A 102 1.34 -7.30 -8.44
CA CYS A 102 1.67 -8.45 -9.29
C CYS A 102 0.42 -9.18 -9.74
N ILE A 103 -0.50 -9.47 -8.82
CA ILE A 103 -1.75 -10.16 -9.13
C ILE A 103 -2.58 -9.31 -10.09
N GLN A 104 -2.76 -8.01 -9.82
CA GLN A 104 -3.51 -7.10 -10.68
C GLN A 104 -2.95 -7.05 -12.11
N ASN A 105 -1.63 -6.98 -12.25
CA ASN A 105 -0.98 -7.00 -13.56
C ASN A 105 -1.21 -8.32 -14.30
N MET A 106 -1.08 -9.45 -13.61
CA MET A 106 -1.34 -10.77 -14.20
C MET A 106 -2.80 -10.94 -14.61
N THR A 107 -3.74 -10.53 -13.76
CA THR A 107 -5.18 -10.52 -14.08
C THR A 107 -5.46 -9.64 -15.30
N ARG A 108 -4.83 -8.46 -15.40
CA ARG A 108 -4.95 -7.58 -16.57
C ARG A 108 -4.49 -8.26 -17.85
N MET A 109 -3.39 -8.99 -17.81
CA MET A 109 -2.88 -9.75 -18.97
C MET A 109 -3.86 -10.84 -19.41
N VAL A 110 -4.35 -11.66 -18.47
CA VAL A 110 -5.32 -12.74 -18.77
C VAL A 110 -6.61 -12.19 -19.36
N VAL A 111 -7.13 -11.08 -18.82
CA VAL A 111 -8.32 -10.41 -19.36
C VAL A 111 -8.07 -9.86 -20.76
N GLN A 112 -6.90 -9.26 -21.01
CA GLN A 112 -6.54 -8.77 -22.35
C GLN A 112 -6.42 -9.90 -23.36
N GLU A 113 -5.82 -11.03 -22.98
CA GLU A 113 -5.70 -12.22 -23.82
C GLU A 113 -7.08 -12.80 -24.16
N ARG A 114 -7.96 -12.95 -23.16
CA ARG A 114 -9.34 -13.41 -23.37
C ARG A 114 -10.11 -12.46 -24.30
N LYS A 115 -9.96 -11.14 -24.13
CA LYS A 115 -10.58 -10.14 -25.01
C LYS A 115 -10.03 -10.20 -26.44
N ARG A 116 -8.74 -10.52 -26.62
CA ARG A 116 -8.14 -10.72 -27.95
C ARG A 116 -8.73 -11.96 -28.61
N SER A 117 -8.71 -13.10 -27.91
CA SER A 117 -9.30 -14.35 -28.41
C SER A 117 -10.78 -14.22 -28.76
N LEU A 118 -11.56 -13.47 -27.96
CA LEU A 118 -12.97 -13.22 -28.26
C LEU A 118 -13.14 -12.37 -29.53
N ARG A 119 -12.29 -11.37 -29.74
CA ARG A 119 -12.26 -10.59 -30.98
C ARG A 119 -11.90 -11.44 -32.19
N ASP A 120 -10.87 -12.27 -32.07
CA ASP A 120 -10.43 -13.14 -33.15
C ASP A 120 -11.53 -14.14 -33.55
N LYS A 121 -12.30 -14.66 -32.59
CA LYS A 121 -13.48 -15.49 -32.85
C LYS A 121 -14.57 -14.73 -33.61
N ILE A 122 -14.94 -13.52 -33.17
CA ILE A 122 -15.93 -12.68 -33.86
C ILE A 122 -15.47 -12.34 -35.28
N GLN A 123 -14.19 -12.06 -35.48
CA GLN A 123 -13.63 -11.75 -36.80
C GLN A 123 -13.60 -12.97 -37.71
N SER A 124 -13.25 -14.15 -37.17
CA SER A 124 -13.32 -15.43 -37.87
C SER A 124 -14.75 -15.78 -38.30
N GLU A 125 -15.75 -15.48 -37.47
CA GLU A 125 -17.16 -15.67 -37.82
C GLU A 125 -17.66 -14.62 -38.83
N SER A 126 -17.05 -13.42 -38.87
CA SER A 126 -17.38 -12.36 -39.82
C SER A 126 -16.63 -12.45 -41.16
N SER A 127 -15.55 -13.24 -41.25
CA SER A 127 -14.76 -13.46 -42.48
C SER A 127 -15.13 -14.72 -43.26
N ALA A 128 -16.16 -15.45 -42.83
CA ALA A 128 -16.85 -16.36 -43.72
C ALA A 128 -17.59 -15.50 -44.76
N ASP A 129 -16.98 -15.37 -45.94
CA ASP A 129 -17.63 -14.91 -47.18
C ASP A 129 -18.92 -15.72 -47.38
N PHE A 130 -20.04 -15.21 -46.85
CA PHE A 130 -21.35 -15.56 -47.37
C PHE A 130 -21.59 -14.62 -48.56
N PRO A 131 -21.64 -15.12 -49.81
CA PRO A 131 -22.21 -14.33 -50.89
C PRO A 131 -23.59 -13.89 -50.43
N MET A 132 -24.00 -12.66 -50.76
CA MET A 132 -25.33 -12.13 -50.47
C MET A 132 -26.40 -13.10 -51.01
N THR A 133 -26.76 -14.05 -50.18
CA THR A 133 -27.72 -15.11 -50.39
C THR A 133 -28.49 -15.09 -49.09
N PRO A 134 -29.80 -14.82 -49.10
CA PRO A 134 -30.57 -14.82 -47.88
C PRO A 134 -30.64 -16.27 -47.36
N LEU A 135 -29.67 -16.65 -46.53
CA LEU A 135 -29.63 -17.90 -45.79
C LEU A 135 -29.97 -17.60 -44.32
N PRO A 136 -30.71 -18.48 -43.65
CA PRO A 136 -31.49 -18.15 -42.48
C PRO A 136 -30.54 -17.88 -41.31
N LEU A 137 -30.75 -16.76 -40.62
CA LEU A 137 -30.26 -16.54 -39.27
C LEU A 137 -30.42 -17.86 -38.49
N ALA A 138 -29.34 -18.46 -38.01
CA ALA A 138 -29.45 -19.36 -36.87
C ALA A 138 -30.21 -18.54 -35.81
N PRO A 139 -31.36 -19.02 -35.32
CA PRO A 139 -32.23 -18.19 -34.51
C PRO A 139 -31.42 -17.79 -33.30
N VAL A 140 -31.19 -16.48 -33.13
CA VAL A 140 -31.07 -15.95 -31.78
C VAL A 140 -32.30 -16.47 -31.09
N ASP A 141 -32.11 -17.41 -30.17
CA ASP A 141 -33.24 -18.06 -29.54
C ASP A 141 -34.11 -16.94 -28.96
N ARG A 142 -35.39 -16.88 -29.34
CA ARG A 142 -36.30 -15.79 -28.95
C ARG A 142 -36.31 -15.57 -27.44
N GLU A 143 -36.02 -16.64 -26.70
CA GLU A 143 -35.85 -16.63 -25.26
C GLU A 143 -34.63 -15.81 -24.81
N THR A 144 -33.49 -15.92 -25.48
CA THR A 144 -32.28 -15.12 -25.19
C THR A 144 -32.48 -13.64 -25.49
N GLU A 145 -33.16 -13.31 -26.59
CA GLU A 145 -33.51 -11.92 -26.95
C GLU A 145 -34.48 -11.30 -25.94
N ARG A 146 -35.50 -12.05 -25.51
CA ARG A 146 -36.42 -11.61 -24.46
C ARG A 146 -35.71 -11.38 -23.14
N LEU A 147 -34.80 -12.27 -22.76
CA LEU A 147 -34.09 -12.18 -21.49
C LEU A 147 -33.14 -10.96 -21.45
N ILE A 148 -32.50 -10.65 -22.58
CA ILE A 148 -31.68 -9.44 -22.72
C ILE A 148 -32.56 -8.18 -22.57
N TRP A 149 -33.72 -8.15 -23.23
CA TRP A 149 -34.64 -7.02 -23.15
C TRP A 149 -35.17 -6.80 -21.73
N GLU A 150 -35.56 -7.88 -21.04
CA GLU A 150 -36.06 -7.83 -19.67
C GLU A 150 -34.98 -7.33 -18.70
N LYS A 151 -33.74 -7.83 -18.81
CA LYS A 151 -32.63 -7.38 -17.98
C LYS A 151 -32.26 -5.91 -18.23
N ASP A 152 -32.31 -5.47 -19.48
CA ASP A 152 -32.02 -4.09 -19.85
C ASP A 152 -33.11 -3.11 -19.37
N GLU A 153 -34.37 -3.55 -19.35
CA GLU A 153 -35.48 -2.79 -18.76
C GLU A 153 -35.39 -2.74 -17.23
N GLU A 154 -35.03 -3.84 -16.58
CA GLU A 154 -34.81 -3.91 -15.12
C GLU A 154 -33.67 -2.97 -14.70
N LEU A 155 -32.58 -2.93 -15.47
CA LEU A 155 -31.46 -2.00 -15.27
C LEU A 155 -31.90 -0.53 -15.36
N ARG A 156 -32.72 -0.18 -16.37
CA ARG A 156 -33.26 1.18 -16.51
C ARG A 156 -34.12 1.58 -15.31
N ARG A 157 -35.01 0.71 -14.85
CA ARG A 157 -35.85 0.97 -13.68
C ARG A 157 -35.02 1.17 -12.41
N MET A 158 -33.99 0.34 -12.21
CA MET A 158 -33.10 0.47 -11.05
C MET A 158 -32.30 1.78 -11.07
N GLN A 159 -31.83 2.21 -12.24
CA GLN A 159 -31.18 3.52 -12.41
C GLN A 159 -32.11 4.67 -12.05
N GLU A 160 -33.36 4.65 -12.50
CA GLU A 160 -34.35 5.70 -12.19
C GLU A 160 -34.68 5.74 -10.69
N VAL A 161 -34.76 4.58 -10.02
CA VAL A 161 -34.97 4.51 -8.57
C VAL A 161 -33.77 5.06 -7.80
N LEU A 162 -32.54 4.71 -8.20
CA LEU A 162 -31.33 5.25 -7.58
C LEU A 162 -31.24 6.77 -7.74
N GLU A 163 -31.61 7.28 -8.91
CA GLU A 163 -31.64 8.72 -9.19
C GLU A 163 -32.68 9.43 -8.32
N ARG A 164 -33.89 8.88 -8.19
CA ARG A 164 -34.93 9.39 -7.27
C ARG A 164 -34.49 9.38 -5.80
N ILE A 165 -33.84 8.31 -5.35
CA ILE A 165 -33.33 8.22 -3.97
C ILE A 165 -32.25 9.29 -3.74
N HIS A 166 -31.37 9.49 -4.72
CA HIS A 166 -30.32 10.50 -4.66
C HIS A 166 -30.91 11.93 -4.63
N GLU A 167 -31.94 12.20 -5.41
CA GLU A 167 -32.68 13.47 -5.40
C GLU A 167 -33.39 13.74 -4.07
N GLN A 168 -34.01 12.71 -3.46
CA GLN A 168 -34.65 12.86 -2.15
C GLN A 168 -33.65 13.16 -1.04
N MET A 169 -32.47 12.51 -1.06
CA MET A 169 -31.40 12.85 -0.12
C MET A 169 -30.91 14.29 -0.31
N GLN A 170 -30.78 14.77 -1.55
CA GLN A 170 -30.37 16.15 -1.81
C GLN A 170 -31.43 17.19 -1.42
N GLN A 171 -32.72 16.88 -1.57
CA GLN A 171 -33.80 17.76 -1.14
C GLN A 171 -33.94 17.83 0.39
N GLY A 172 -33.68 16.73 1.09
CA GLY A 172 -33.65 16.69 2.57
C GLY A 172 -32.44 17.41 3.19
N GLN A 173 -31.48 17.87 2.39
CA GLN A 173 -30.27 18.56 2.85
C GLN A 173 -30.26 20.07 2.55
N LYS A 174 -31.33 20.62 1.96
CA LYS A 174 -31.50 22.07 1.84
C LYS A 174 -31.90 22.64 3.21
N PRO A 175 -31.10 23.54 3.81
CA PRO A 175 -31.46 24.15 5.09
C PRO A 175 -32.66 25.07 4.89
N ASP A 176 -33.72 24.89 5.69
CA ASP A 176 -34.78 25.89 5.85
C ASP A 176 -34.15 27.18 6.40
N TYR A 177 -34.33 28.30 5.68
CA TYR A 177 -34.03 29.65 6.15
C TYR A 177 -35.22 30.22 6.92
#